data_AF-A0A800AWX1-F1
#
_entry.id   AF-A0A800AWX1-F1
#
_cell.length_a   1.000
_cell.length_b   1.000
_cell.length_c   1.000
_cell.angle_alpha   90.00
_cell.angle_beta   90.00
_cell.angle_gamma   90.00
#
_symmetry.space_group_name_H-M   'P 1'
#
loop_
_entity.id
_entity.type
_entity.pdbx_description
1 polymer ?
#
loop_
_entity_poly.entity_id
_entity_poly.type
_entity_poly.pdbx_seq_one_letter_code
_entity_poly.pdbx_strand_id
1 'polypeptide(L)' 'MGSRKRLMAEQRKEARKNQYFAKLNGCPTSPRKMRIVADLVRGMEVEKALQILKFNPK' A
#
# COMPACT_ATOMS: atom_id res chain seq x y z
N MET A 1 30.77 -2.27 -2.13
CA MET A 1 29.65 -2.07 -1.18
C MET A 1 30.07 -2.64 0.18
N GLY A 2 30.29 -1.79 1.18
CA GLY A 2 30.80 -2.23 2.50
C GLY A 2 29.84 -3.12 3.28
N SER A 3 30.40 -3.91 4.21
CA SER A 3 29.70 -4.84 5.10
C SER A 3 28.47 -4.23 5.77
N ARG A 4 28.58 -2.98 6.27
CA ARG A 4 27.48 -2.24 6.90
C ARG A 4 26.23 -2.12 6.00
N LYS A 5 26.40 -1.89 4.70
CA LYS A 5 25.28 -1.71 3.76
C LYS A 5 24.55 -3.02 3.49
N ARG A 6 25.25 -4.16 3.56
CA ARG A 6 24.66 -5.50 3.39
C ARG A 6 23.84 -5.90 4.62
N LEU A 7 24.41 -5.78 5.83
CA LEU A 7 23.71 -6.08 7.08
C LEU A 7 22.42 -5.26 7.24
N MET A 8 22.48 -3.97 6.93
CA MET A 8 21.31 -3.07 6.96
C MET A 8 20.25 -3.39 5.88
N ALA A 9 20.64 -4.06 4.80
CA ALA A 9 19.72 -4.52 3.77
C ALA A 9 19.03 -5.83 4.20
N GLU A 10 19.77 -6.74 4.85
CA GLU A 10 19.25 -8.00 5.39
C GLU A 10 18.23 -7.76 6.49
N GLN A 11 18.55 -6.90 7.48
CA GLN A 11 17.59 -6.51 8.53
C GLN A 11 16.29 -5.94 7.96
N ARG A 12 16.38 -5.10 6.91
CA ARG A 12 15.19 -4.57 6.22
C ARG A 12 14.42 -5.64 5.46
N LYS A 13 15.09 -6.61 4.85
CA LYS A 13 14.45 -7.72 4.16
C LYS A 13 13.73 -8.63 5.16
N GLU A 14 14.34 -8.92 6.30
CA GLU A 14 13.74 -9.70 7.39
C GLU A 14 12.49 -9.04 7.96
N ALA A 15 12.56 -7.74 8.29
CA ALA A 15 11.40 -6.99 8.78
C ALA A 15 10.22 -7.00 7.78
N ARG A 16 10.51 -6.98 6.48
CA ARG A 16 9.49 -7.02 5.42
C ARG A 16 8.88 -8.40 5.19
N LYS A 17 9.45 -9.50 5.70
CA LYS A 17 8.89 -10.86 5.51
C LYS A 17 7.53 -11.02 6.18
N ASN A 18 7.34 -10.36 7.33
CA ASN A 18 6.10 -10.46 8.11
C ASN A 18 5.01 -9.48 7.64
N GLN A 19 5.39 -8.45 6.88
CA GLN A 19 4.48 -7.40 6.45
C GLN A 19 4.12 -7.56 4.97
N TYR A 20 2.85 -7.82 4.70
CA TYR A 20 2.32 -7.91 3.34
C TYR A 20 1.90 -6.53 2.83
N PHE A 21 2.37 -6.15 1.64
CA PHE A 21 2.01 -4.90 0.99
C PHE A 21 1.85 -5.13 -0.52
N ALA A 22 0.92 -4.40 -1.13
CA ALA A 22 0.70 -4.36 -2.58
C ALA A 22 0.90 -2.94 -3.10
N LYS A 23 1.35 -2.80 -4.35
CA LYS A 23 1.55 -1.51 -5.01
C LYS A 23 0.98 -1.53 -6.43
N LEU A 24 0.29 -0.47 -6.82
CA LEU A 24 -0.17 -0.25 -8.19
C LEU A 24 0.63 0.91 -8.80
N ASN A 25 1.46 0.62 -9.79
CA ASN A 25 2.29 1.62 -10.49
C ASN A 25 1.68 1.92 -11.87
N GLY A 26 1.75 3.17 -12.33
CA GLY A 26 1.32 3.55 -13.69
C GLY A 26 -0.20 3.70 -13.88
N CYS A 27 -0.94 3.99 -12.81
CA CYS A 27 -2.38 4.22 -12.92
C CYS A 27 -2.67 5.53 -13.70
N PRO A 28 -3.49 5.50 -14.77
CA PRO A 28 -3.78 6.67 -15.61
C PRO A 28 -4.84 7.58 -14.95
N THR A 29 -4.67 7.91 -13.67
CA THR A 29 -5.57 8.78 -12.91
C THR A 29 -4.80 9.85 -12.15
N SER A 30 -5.45 11.01 -11.93
CA SER A 30 -4.81 12.08 -11.17
C SER A 30 -4.65 11.67 -9.69
N PRO A 31 -3.48 11.88 -9.06
CA PRO A 31 -3.26 11.53 -7.66
C PRO A 31 -4.28 12.15 -6.69
N ARG A 32 -4.79 13.35 -6.99
CA ARG A 32 -5.79 14.03 -6.16
C ARG A 32 -7.13 13.30 -6.10
N LYS A 33 -7.62 12.80 -7.24
CA LYS A 33 -8.90 12.05 -7.29
C LYS A 33 -8.81 10.73 -6.52
N MET A 34 -7.70 10.02 -6.66
CA MET A 34 -7.46 8.76 -5.95
C MET A 34 -7.36 8.93 -4.43
N ARG A 35 -6.77 10.04 -3.94
CA ARG A 35 -6.67 10.29 -2.50
C ARG A 35 -8.04 10.37 -1.81
N ILE A 36 -9.04 10.96 -2.46
CA ILE A 36 -10.40 11.07 -1.91
C ILE A 36 -10.97 9.67 -1.63
N VAL A 37 -10.81 8.73 -2.56
CA VAL A 37 -11.27 7.34 -2.38
C VAL A 37 -10.41 6.59 -1.36
N ALA A 38 -9.10 6.84 -1.34
CA ALA A 38 -8.19 6.22 -0.37
C ALA A 38 -8.43 6.67 1.08
N ASP A 39 -8.86 7.92 1.29
CA ASP A 39 -9.18 8.44 2.62
C ASP A 39 -10.43 7.77 3.19
N LEU A 40 -11.38 7.35 2.35
CA LEU A 40 -12.56 6.59 2.79
C LEU A 40 -12.20 5.20 3.34
N VAL A 41 -11.17 4.56 2.78
CA VAL A 41 -10.81 3.17 3.08
C VAL A 41 -9.78 3.07 4.22
N ARG A 42 -9.14 4.18 4.61
CA ARG A 42 -8.05 4.17 5.60
C ARG A 42 -8.58 3.80 7.00
N GLY A 43 -8.07 2.71 7.56
CA GLY A 43 -8.42 2.26 8.92
C GLY A 43 -9.70 1.44 9.02
N MET A 44 -10.34 1.11 7.88
CA MET A 44 -11.52 0.24 7.85
C MET A 44 -11.15 -1.24 7.79
N GLU A 45 -12.07 -2.10 8.24
CA GLU A 45 -11.98 -3.54 8.04
C GLU A 45 -11.99 -3.91 6.55
N VAL A 46 -11.30 -5.00 6.20
CA VAL A 46 -11.09 -5.43 4.82
C VAL A 46 -12.41 -5.66 4.07
N GLU A 47 -13.38 -6.31 4.70
CA GLU A 47 -14.68 -6.61 4.08
C GLU A 47 -15.48 -5.34 3.77
N LYS A 48 -15.51 -4.39 4.71
CA LYS A 48 -16.17 -3.10 4.54
C LYS A 48 -15.49 -2.27 3.45
N ALA A 49 -14.16 -2.26 3.42
CA ALA A 49 -13.39 -1.60 2.37
C ALA A 49 -13.71 -2.14 0.97
N LEU A 50 -13.81 -3.47 0.83
CA LEU A 50 -14.16 -4.11 -0.43
C LEU A 50 -15.57 -3.75 -0.90
N GLN A 51 -16.53 -3.70 0.02
CA GLN A 51 -17.90 -3.29 -0.29
C GLN A 51 -17.95 -1.83 -0.75
N ILE A 52 -17.29 -0.93 -0.02
CA ILE A 52 -17.25 0.50 -0.36
C ILE A 52 -16.64 0.70 -1.75
N LEU A 53 -15.50 0.06 -2.05
CA LEU A 53 -14.87 0.18 -3.37
C LEU A 53 -15.72 -0.39 -4.50
N LYS A 54 -16.55 -1.41 -4.24
CA LYS A 54 -17.42 -2.02 -5.26
C LYS A 54 -18.66 -1.19 -5.58
N PHE A 55 -19.23 -0.52 -4.57
CA PHE A 55 -20.45 0.28 -4.73
C PHE A 55 -20.18 1.78 -4.88
N ASN A 56 -18.92 2.22 -4.87
CA ASN A 56 -18.58 3.62 -5.12
C ASN A 56 -18.77 3.94 -6.61
N PRO A 57 -19.55 4.98 -6.97
CA PRO A 57 -19.72 5.39 -8.36
C PRO A 57 -18.50 6.13 -8.95
N LYS A 58 -17.40 6.30 -8.20
CA LYS A 58 -16.23 7.09 -8.59
C LYS A 58 -14.93 6.30 -8.65
#